data_AF-A0A961U3X6-F1
#
_entry.id   AF-A0A961U3X6-F1
#
_cell.length_a   1.000
_cell.length_b   1.000
_cell.length_c   1.000
_cell.angle_alpha   90.00
_cell.angle_beta   90.00
_cell.angle_gamma   90.00
#
_symmetry.space_group_name_H-M   'P 1'
#
loop_
_entity.id
_entity.type
_entity.pdbx_description
1 polymer ?
#
loop_
_entity_poly.entity_id
_entity_poly.type
_entity_poly.pdbx_seq_one_letter_code
_entity_poly.pdbx_strand_id
1 'polypeptide(L)' 'MPVAERAQGVWIETADGRKYLDAMGSAGVIGVGHGRTEIYDALAREGRNVSYVYTASFTHPWQERLAASVLS' A
#
# COMPACT_ATOMS: atom_id res chain seq x y z
N MET A 1 14.48 8.36 -18.26
CA MET A 1 13.10 8.12 -17.79
C MET A 1 12.67 9.28 -16.90
N PRO A 2 11.38 9.64 -16.85
CA PRO A 2 10.90 10.62 -15.88
C PRO A 2 11.09 10.10 -14.44
N VAL A 3 11.45 10.99 -13.51
CA VAL A 3 11.60 10.65 -12.08
C VAL A 3 10.28 11.01 -11.38
N ALA A 4 9.55 10.01 -10.90
CA ALA A 4 8.33 10.25 -10.12
C ALA A 4 8.70 10.82 -8.74
N GLU A 5 8.03 11.91 -8.34
CA GLU A 5 8.24 12.60 -7.07
C GLU A 5 7.02 12.50 -6.15
N ARG A 6 5.81 12.57 -6.72
CA ARG A 6 4.55 12.45 -5.98
C ARG A 6 3.53 11.65 -6.78
N ALA A 7 2.62 10.97 -6.10
CA ALA A 7 1.46 10.36 -6.74
C ALA A 7 0.23 10.42 -5.82
N GLN A 8 -0.94 10.70 -6.40
CA GLN A 8 -2.21 10.77 -5.67
C GLN A 8 -3.38 10.40 -6.59
N GLY A 9 -4.24 9.49 -6.13
CA GLY A 9 -5.35 8.99 -6.94
C GLY A 9 -4.82 8.30 -8.20
N VAL A 10 -5.18 8.83 -9.37
CA VAL A 10 -4.74 8.31 -10.68
C VAL A 10 -3.58 9.10 -11.28
N TRP A 11 -2.97 10.02 -10.54
CA TRP A 11 -1.95 10.92 -11.07
C TRP A 11 -0.58 10.64 -10.49
N ILE A 12 0.43 10.64 -11.37
CA ILE A 12 1.85 10.62 -11.03
C ILE A 12 2.46 11.96 -11.47
N GLU A 13 3.12 12.64 -10.55
CA GLU A 13 3.84 13.88 -10.79
C GLU A 13 5.35 13.62 -10.74
N THR A 14 6.05 14.12 -11.74
CA THR A 14 7.50 13.95 -11.87
C THR A 14 8.26 15.14 -11.33
N ALA A 15 9.54 14.96 -11.02
CA ALA A 15 10.42 16.00 -10.46
C ALA A 15 10.59 17.23 -11.39
N ASP A 16 10.28 17.10 -12.68
CA ASP A 16 10.25 18.20 -13.64
C ASP A 16 8.84 18.83 -13.81
N GLY A 17 7.89 18.50 -12.93
CA GLY A 17 6.56 19.09 -12.85
C GLY A 17 5.52 18.51 -13.81
N ARG A 18 5.84 17.46 -14.58
CA ARG A 18 4.87 16.83 -15.49
C ARG A 18 3.93 15.92 -14.72
N LYS A 19 2.67 15.85 -15.17
CA LYS A 19 1.66 14.94 -14.61
C LYS A 19 1.28 13.88 -15.64
N TYR A 20 1.28 12.63 -15.19
CA TYR A 20 0.93 11.46 -15.96
C TYR A 20 -0.31 10.81 -15.36
N LEU A 21 -1.27 10.47 -16.22
CA LEU A 21 -2.40 9.63 -15.83
C LEU A 21 -1.92 8.17 -15.75
N ASP A 22 -2.06 7.57 -14.57
CA ASP A 22 -1.89 6.15 -14.37
C ASP A 22 -3.17 5.41 -14.75
N ALA A 23 -3.31 5.11 -16.04
CA ALA A 23 -4.48 4.41 -16.59
C ALA A 23 -4.46 2.88 -16.37
N MET A 24 -3.35 2.33 -15.85
CA MET A 24 -3.15 0.88 -15.68
C MET A 24 -3.07 0.46 -14.20
N GLY A 25 -3.13 1.42 -13.27
CA GLY A 25 -2.85 1.15 -11.86
C GLY A 25 -1.43 0.62 -11.68
N SER A 26 -0.46 1.22 -12.38
CA SER A 26 0.89 0.73 -12.60
C SER A 26 0.87 -0.62 -13.32
N ALA A 27 1.51 -1.66 -12.78
CA ALA A 27 1.40 -3.02 -13.27
C ALA A 27 0.12 -3.73 -12.75
N GLY A 28 -0.99 -2.99 -12.62
CA GLY A 28 -2.24 -3.48 -12.01
C GLY A 28 -2.21 -3.64 -10.49
N VAL A 29 -1.16 -3.15 -9.80
CA VAL A 29 -0.97 -3.33 -8.36
C VAL A 29 -1.51 -2.17 -7.52
N ILE A 30 -1.70 -0.98 -8.11
CA ILE A 30 -2.24 0.20 -7.43
C ILE A 30 -3.75 0.33 -7.73
N GLY A 31 -4.52 -0.71 -7.40
CA GLY A 31 -5.96 -0.77 -7.72
C GLY A 31 -6.81 0.24 -6.94
N VAL A 32 -6.35 0.68 -5.76
CA VAL A 32 -7.06 1.65 -4.90
C VAL A 32 -6.54 3.09 -5.06
N GLY A 33 -5.67 3.33 -6.04
CA GLY A 33 -5.05 4.62 -6.31
C GLY A 33 -3.84 4.93 -5.42
N HIS A 34 -3.04 5.91 -5.86
CA HIS A 34 -1.84 6.36 -5.17
C HIS A 34 -2.15 7.22 -3.95
N GLY A 35 -1.23 7.26 -2.98
CA GLY A 35 -1.28 8.21 -1.87
C GLY A 35 -2.31 7.90 -0.77
N ARG A 36 -2.67 6.63 -0.57
CA ARG A 36 -3.57 6.18 0.50
C ARG A 36 -2.88 6.18 1.86
N THR A 37 -2.84 7.33 2.52
CA THR A 37 -2.14 7.53 3.79
C THR A 37 -2.65 6.61 4.90
N GLU A 38 -3.93 6.26 4.90
CA GLU A 38 -4.50 5.37 5.90
C GLU A 38 -3.87 3.96 5.89
N ILE A 39 -3.33 3.51 4.75
CA ILE A 39 -2.60 2.23 4.65
C ILE A 39 -1.26 2.35 5.40
N TYR A 40 -0.51 3.42 5.13
CA TYR A 40 0.78 3.67 5.78
C TYR A 40 0.63 3.91 7.28
N ASP A 41 -0.41 4.64 7.69
CA ASP A 41 -0.71 4.90 9.09
C ASP A 41 -1.08 3.60 9.84
N ALA A 42 -1.86 2.72 9.23
CA ALA A 42 -2.18 1.42 9.79
C ALA A 42 -0.93 0.54 9.92
N LEU A 43 -0.08 0.48 8.89
CA LEU A 43 1.19 -0.26 8.92
C LEU A 43 2.11 0.28 10.02
N ALA A 44 2.28 1.61 10.12
CA ALA A 44 3.12 2.25 11.12
C ALA A 44 2.60 2.01 12.54
N ARG A 45 1.28 2.07 12.76
CA ARG A 45 0.68 1.81 14.07
C ARG A 45 0.91 0.36 14.52
N GLU A 46 0.59 -0.61 13.67
CA GLU A 46 0.69 -2.03 14.03
C GLU A 46 2.16 -2.50 14.08
N GLY A 47 2.99 -2.01 13.17
CA GLY A 47 4.41 -2.36 13.08
C GLY A 47 5.25 -1.91 14.26
N ARG A 48 4.78 -0.94 15.06
CA ARG A 48 5.39 -0.57 16.35
C ARG A 48 5.23 -1.65 17.42
N ASN A 49 4.22 -2.53 17.29
CA ASN A 49 3.98 -3.61 18.24
C ASN A 49 4.74 -4.88 17.81
N VAL A 50 4.43 -5.37 16.62
CA VAL A 50 5.04 -6.57 16.04
C VAL A 50 5.18 -6.36 14.54
N SER A 51 6.41 -6.28 14.04
CA SER A 51 6.68 -6.10 12.61
C SER A 51 6.70 -7.43 11.85
N TYR A 52 7.18 -8.50 12.47
CA TYR A 52 7.30 -9.83 11.88
C TYR A 52 7.39 -10.92 12.94
N VAL A 53 6.82 -12.09 12.64
CA VAL A 53 7.00 -13.33 13.41
C VAL A 53 7.14 -14.52 12.45
N TYR A 54 7.83 -15.57 12.89
CA TYR A 54 7.97 -16.80 12.10
C TYR A 54 6.67 -17.61 12.13
N THR A 55 6.02 -17.72 10.98
CA THR A 55 4.62 -18.19 10.88
C THR A 55 4.43 -19.69 11.10
N ALA A 56 5.51 -20.49 11.19
CA ALA A 56 5.39 -21.90 11.56
C ALA A 56 5.15 -22.09 13.08
N SER A 57 5.37 -21.05 13.90
CA SER A 57 5.23 -21.14 15.37
C SER A 57 4.29 -20.09 15.94
N PHE A 58 4.04 -18.99 15.22
CA PHE A 58 3.22 -17.88 15.68
C PHE A 58 2.27 -17.41 14.58
N THR A 59 1.12 -16.88 14.98
CA THR A 59 0.24 -16.15 14.07
C THR A 59 0.22 -14.67 14.42
N HIS A 60 -0.28 -13.83 13.50
CA HIS A 60 -0.36 -12.39 13.69
C HIS A 60 -1.82 -11.92 13.69
N PRO A 61 -2.23 -11.00 14.59
CA PRO A 61 -3.58 -10.42 14.58
C PRO A 61 -4.10 -9.90 13.22
N TRP A 62 -3.27 -9.32 12.33
CA TRP A 62 -3.75 -8.91 11.00
C TRP A 62 -3.93 -10.09 10.04
N GLN A 63 -3.16 -11.17 10.20
CA GLN A 63 -3.35 -12.41 9.43
C GLN A 63 -4.70 -13.02 9.77
N GLU A 64 -5.02 -13.14 11.07
CA GLU A 64 -6.30 -13.70 11.53
C GLU A 64 -7.50 -12.84 11.08
N ARG A 65 -7.38 -11.51 11.23
CA ARG A 65 -8.43 -10.58 10.77
C ARG A 65 -8.65 -10.66 9.26
N LEU A 66 -7.56 -10.71 8.48
CA LEU A 66 -7.64 -10.84 7.03
C LEU A 66 -8.31 -12.16 6.63
N ALA A 67 -7.89 -13.28 7.23
CA ALA A 67 -8.46 -14.59 6.97
C ALA A 67 -9.97 -14.63 7.25
N ALA A 68 -10.42 -14.03 8.37
CA ALA A 68 -11.84 -13.90 8.65
C ALA A 68 -12.58 -13.04 7.61
N SER A 69 -11.98 -11.92 7.18
CA SER A 69 -12.63 -10.96 6.27
C SER A 69 -12.82 -11.44 4.83
N VAL A 70 -11.95 -12.35 4.35
CA VAL A 70 -12.05 -12.88 2.97
C VAL A 70 -12.97 -14.10 2.87
N LEU A 71 -13.33 -14.69 4.01
CA LEU A 71 -14.23 -15.84 4.09
C LEU A 71 -15.69 -15.45 4.35
N SER A 72 -15.96 -14.18 4.68
CA SER A 72 -17.31 -13.62 4.82
C SER A 72 -17.85 -13.10 3.50
#